data_AF-A0AAW6B0J6-F1
#
_entry.id   AF-A0AAW6B0J6-F1
#
_cell.length_a   1.000
_cell.length_b   1.000
_cell.length_c   1.000
_cell.angle_alpha   90.00
_cell.angle_beta   90.00
_cell.angle_gamma   90.00
#
_symmetry.space_group_name_H-M   'P 1'
#
loop_
_entity.id
_entity.type
_entity.pdbx_description
1 polymer ?
#
loop_
_entity_poly.entity_id
_entity_poly.type
_entity_poly.pdbx_seq_one_letter_code
_entity_poly.pdbx_strand_id
1 'polypeptide(L)'
;MTQNVILNLKSPQAMQTDVAFTQGDYGEAKLTIAVKDNEQYITGDTGASISFLRADGNIVTGDLTGTKGMYAYTFKGNELEAAGKIVATVTIKYTGGRVSAAAFAFTVRYNPTYDRKIPAGPYITELEKIKEQAQTYVEYLSALIEQLQPDIGSTALTKADLINGYTQTVAGIKAFDAAAAKTLKELVDGKIDATKIVNNLLSTDASMVLSAALGPIIDQRLTDLLEKYNRLNGDALIIAYPIDINMDTAPGLSQNMIYFYQNHFYIGYSMTVSGKLYGAQLRFGHWLTRPEYRYNQGALWTDWAAL
;
A
#
# COMPACT_ATOMS: atom_id res chain seq x y z
N MET A 1 -35.55 39.24 42.20
CA MET A 1 -36.07 39.26 43.59
C MET A 1 -35.91 37.88 44.20
N THR A 2 -35.20 37.74 45.32
CA THR A 2 -34.97 36.45 45.99
C THR A 2 -35.70 36.39 47.32
N GLN A 3 -36.45 35.31 47.57
CA GLN A 3 -37.20 35.09 48.81
C GLN A 3 -36.72 33.81 49.50
N ASN A 4 -36.68 33.84 50.83
CA ASN A 4 -36.14 32.74 51.64
C ASN A 4 -37.26 32.01 52.37
N VAL A 5 -37.23 30.68 52.31
CA VAL A 5 -38.24 29.81 52.92
C VAL A 5 -37.54 28.72 53.73
N ILE A 6 -37.93 28.53 54.99
CA ILE A 6 -37.39 27.47 55.84
C ILE A 6 -38.50 26.45 56.10
N LEU A 7 -38.33 25.23 55.59
CA LEU A 7 -39.29 24.14 55.72
C LEU A 7 -38.84 23.15 56.81
N ASN A 8 -39.81 22.56 57.49
CA ASN A 8 -39.59 21.45 58.41
C ASN A 8 -40.37 20.22 57.94
N LEU A 9 -39.67 19.10 57.74
CA LEU A 9 -40.25 17.84 57.27
C LEU A 9 -41.31 17.24 58.21
N LYS A 10 -41.30 17.61 59.49
CA LYS A 10 -42.29 17.13 60.47
C LYS A 10 -43.53 18.01 60.55
N SER A 11 -43.63 19.08 59.76
CA SER A 11 -44.83 19.91 59.72
C SER A 11 -45.94 19.17 58.94
N PRO A 12 -47.10 18.88 59.55
CA PRO A 12 -48.18 18.15 58.89
C PRO A 12 -48.96 19.00 57.88
N GLN A 13 -48.82 20.32 57.92
CA GLN A 13 -49.51 21.26 57.05
C GLN A 13 -48.53 22.12 56.26
N ALA A 14 -49.00 22.61 55.11
CA ALA A 14 -48.27 23.59 54.32
C ALA A 14 -48.06 24.87 55.15
N MET A 15 -46.81 25.23 55.36
CA MET A 15 -46.43 26.45 56.06
C MET A 15 -46.98 27.67 55.31
N GLN A 16 -47.73 28.53 55.99
CA GLN A 16 -48.14 29.80 55.40
C GLN A 16 -46.96 30.77 55.44
N THR A 17 -46.69 31.43 54.32
CA THR A 17 -45.62 32.42 54.21
C THR A 17 -46.18 33.77 53.78
N ASP A 18 -45.52 34.85 54.17
CA ASP A 18 -45.79 36.19 53.67
C ASP A 18 -45.08 36.46 52.33
N VAL A 19 -44.53 35.42 51.69
CA VAL A 19 -43.87 35.54 50.39
C VAL A 19 -44.91 35.90 49.35
N ALA A 20 -44.61 36.94 48.58
CA ALA A 20 -45.40 37.35 47.45
C ALA A 20 -44.52 37.59 46.22
N PHE A 21 -44.96 37.07 45.08
CA PHE A 21 -44.41 37.35 43.76
C PHE A 21 -45.45 38.03 42.89
N THR A 22 -45.05 38.60 41.76
CA THR A 22 -45.96 39.26 40.82
C THR A 22 -46.07 38.43 39.54
N GLN A 23 -47.25 38.40 38.92
CA GLN A 23 -47.39 37.81 37.59
C GLN A 23 -46.41 38.47 36.61
N GLY A 24 -45.68 37.65 35.86
CA GLY A 24 -44.71 38.10 34.86
C GLY A 24 -43.27 38.27 35.33
N ASP A 25 -42.93 37.96 36.60
CA ASP A 25 -41.56 38.02 37.13
C ASP A 25 -40.67 36.84 36.64
N TYR A 26 -40.73 36.52 35.34
CA TYR A 26 -40.02 35.42 34.69
C TYR A 26 -38.49 35.61 34.75
N GLY A 27 -37.76 34.59 35.19
CA GLY A 27 -36.29 34.59 35.27
C GLY A 27 -35.70 35.44 36.40
N GLU A 28 -36.46 36.40 36.91
CA GLU A 28 -36.04 37.37 37.92
C GLU A 28 -36.44 36.97 39.35
N ALA A 29 -37.58 36.29 39.52
CA ALA A 29 -38.03 35.78 40.81
C ALA A 29 -37.28 34.49 41.18
N LYS A 30 -36.79 34.42 42.43
CA LYS A 30 -36.01 33.29 42.95
C LYS A 30 -36.46 32.91 44.35
N LEU A 31 -36.34 31.62 44.67
CA LEU A 31 -36.49 31.08 46.02
C LEU A 31 -35.17 30.48 46.49
N THR A 32 -34.84 30.72 47.75
CA THR A 32 -33.89 29.92 48.51
C THR A 32 -34.67 29.13 49.55
N ILE A 33 -34.56 27.81 49.52
CA ILE A 33 -35.33 26.91 50.36
C ILE A 33 -34.35 26.14 51.24
N ALA A 34 -34.51 26.29 52.55
CA ALA A 34 -33.75 25.53 53.53
C ALA A 34 -34.68 24.49 54.17
N VAL A 35 -34.29 23.22 54.17
CA VAL A 35 -35.09 22.12 54.69
C VAL A 35 -34.47 21.55 55.95
N LYS A 36 -35.28 21.43 56.99
CA LYS A 36 -34.91 20.89 58.29
C LYS A 36 -35.70 19.64 58.64
N ASP A 37 -35.08 18.78 59.43
CA ASP A 37 -35.78 17.78 60.25
C ASP A 37 -35.68 18.26 61.71
N ASN A 38 -36.78 18.78 62.24
CA ASN A 38 -36.80 19.55 63.49
C ASN A 38 -35.92 20.81 63.39
N GLU A 39 -34.89 20.92 64.22
CA GLU A 39 -34.03 22.10 64.30
C GLU A 39 -32.81 22.01 63.37
N GLN A 40 -32.49 20.82 62.87
CA GLN A 40 -31.29 20.53 62.10
C GLN A 40 -31.57 20.50 60.60
N TYR A 41 -30.66 21.02 59.79
CA TYR A 41 -30.73 20.88 58.33
C TYR A 41 -30.58 19.41 57.94
N ILE A 42 -31.35 18.99 56.94
CA ILE A 42 -31.24 17.62 56.42
C ILE A 42 -29.89 17.45 55.71
N THR A 43 -29.36 16.23 55.76
CA THR A 43 -28.12 15.85 55.07
C THR A 43 -28.29 14.51 54.37
N GLY A 44 -27.53 14.27 53.30
CA GLY A 44 -27.52 12.98 52.60
C GLY A 44 -28.63 12.81 51.55
N ASP A 45 -29.31 13.90 51.19
CA ASP A 45 -30.14 13.96 49.99
C ASP A 45 -29.29 13.89 48.71
N THR A 46 -29.89 13.37 47.65
CA THR A 46 -29.30 13.31 46.31
C THR A 46 -29.88 14.37 45.38
N GLY A 47 -30.79 15.21 45.89
CA GLY A 47 -31.46 16.28 45.15
C GLY A 47 -32.92 16.44 45.57
N ALA A 48 -33.58 17.45 45.03
CA ALA A 48 -34.98 17.74 45.30
C ALA A 48 -35.69 18.30 44.06
N SER A 49 -37.01 18.14 44.03
CA SER A 49 -37.90 18.74 43.04
C SER A 49 -39.01 19.51 43.74
N ILE A 50 -39.66 20.42 43.03
CA ILE A 50 -40.75 21.24 43.55
C ILE A 50 -41.95 21.15 42.62
N SER A 51 -43.15 21.08 43.18
CA SER A 51 -44.40 21.21 42.44
C SER A 51 -45.21 22.36 42.97
N PHE A 52 -45.90 23.08 42.09
CA PHE A 52 -46.70 24.25 42.39
C PHE A 52 -48.15 23.96 42.01
N LEU A 53 -49.01 23.77 43.01
CA LEU A 53 -50.46 23.79 42.80
C LEU A 53 -50.90 25.25 42.73
N ARG A 54 -51.27 25.68 41.54
CA ARG A 54 -51.67 27.05 41.26
C ARG A 54 -53.13 27.32 41.65
N ALA A 55 -53.48 28.60 41.74
CA ALA A 55 -54.83 29.04 42.09
C ALA A 55 -55.91 28.63 41.05
N ASP A 56 -55.50 28.36 39.80
CA ASP A 56 -56.36 27.85 38.74
C ASP A 56 -56.51 26.31 38.75
N GLY A 57 -55.90 25.62 39.72
CA GLY A 57 -55.96 24.16 39.88
C GLY A 57 -54.91 23.38 39.08
N ASN A 58 -54.12 24.06 38.24
CA ASN A 58 -53.07 23.40 37.46
C ASN A 58 -51.81 23.17 38.30
N ILE A 59 -51.06 22.13 37.95
CA ILE A 59 -49.78 21.79 38.60
C ILE A 59 -48.63 22.08 37.64
N VAL A 60 -47.63 22.81 38.13
CA VAL A 60 -46.36 23.04 37.44
C VAL A 60 -45.24 22.41 38.26
N THR A 61 -44.31 21.72 37.62
CA THR A 61 -43.18 21.07 38.31
C THR A 61 -41.86 21.70 37.88
N GLY A 62 -40.90 21.73 38.80
CA GLY A 62 -39.55 22.19 38.54
C GLY A 62 -38.52 21.40 39.33
N ASP A 63 -37.28 21.45 38.86
CA ASP A 63 -36.14 20.86 39.57
C ASP A 63 -35.45 21.92 40.42
N LEU A 64 -35.08 21.55 41.64
CA LEU A 64 -34.34 22.41 42.55
C LEU A 64 -32.84 22.20 42.33
N THR A 65 -32.08 23.30 42.37
CA THR A 65 -30.61 23.25 42.38
C THR A 65 -30.10 23.29 43.82
N GLY A 66 -28.99 22.61 44.12
CA GLY A 66 -28.43 22.52 45.48
C GLY A 66 -28.66 21.17 46.15
N THR A 67 -28.03 20.98 47.31
CA THR A 67 -28.03 19.73 48.10
C THR A 67 -27.86 20.04 49.59
N LYS A 68 -27.96 19.01 50.45
CA LYS A 68 -27.75 19.11 51.90
C LYS A 68 -28.74 20.06 52.57
N GLY A 69 -30.00 19.93 52.16
CA GLY A 69 -31.09 20.73 52.69
C GLY A 69 -31.08 22.20 52.27
N MET A 70 -30.19 22.63 51.39
CA MET A 70 -30.13 24.00 50.87
C MET A 70 -30.37 23.98 49.36
N TYR A 71 -31.49 24.56 48.95
CA TYR A 71 -31.95 24.53 47.57
C TYR A 71 -32.24 25.92 47.03
N ALA A 72 -32.10 26.09 45.72
CA ALA A 72 -32.47 27.29 45.00
C ALA A 72 -33.39 26.95 43.82
N TYR A 73 -34.39 27.80 43.62
CA TYR A 73 -35.30 27.77 42.48
C TYR A 73 -35.33 29.13 41.79
N THR A 74 -35.35 29.15 40.46
CA THR A 74 -35.63 30.36 39.68
C THR A 74 -36.92 30.11 38.91
N PHE A 75 -37.89 31.00 39.05
CA PHE A 75 -39.15 30.89 38.34
C PHE A 75 -38.93 31.16 36.86
N LYS A 76 -39.09 30.13 36.02
CA LYS A 76 -38.89 30.21 34.56
C LYS A 76 -40.00 29.49 33.78
N GLY A 77 -41.12 29.20 34.43
CA GLY A 77 -42.28 28.60 33.80
C GLY A 77 -43.54 29.38 34.16
N ASN A 78 -44.59 28.63 34.46
CA ASN A 78 -45.96 29.17 34.58
C ASN A 78 -46.41 29.20 36.03
N GLU A 79 -45.48 29.00 36.95
CA GLU A 79 -45.75 28.95 38.38
C GLU A 79 -46.39 30.25 38.84
N LEU A 80 -46.06 31.36 38.18
CA LEU A 80 -46.54 32.71 38.47
C LEU A 80 -47.61 33.21 37.49
N GLU A 81 -48.18 32.34 36.64
CA GLU A 81 -49.16 32.75 35.62
C GLU A 81 -50.54 33.05 36.23
N ALA A 82 -50.97 32.27 37.24
CA ALA A 82 -52.26 32.45 37.91
C ALA A 82 -52.11 33.27 39.20
N ALA A 83 -52.77 34.43 39.25
CA ALA A 83 -52.84 35.21 40.49
C ALA A 83 -53.65 34.47 41.56
N GLY A 84 -53.23 34.61 42.82
CA GLY A 84 -53.88 33.97 43.97
C GLY A 84 -52.90 33.16 44.81
N LYS A 85 -53.45 32.27 45.64
CA LYS A 85 -52.67 31.41 46.54
C LYS A 85 -52.06 30.25 45.76
N ILE A 86 -50.76 30.05 45.89
CA ILE A 86 -50.01 28.93 45.33
C ILE A 86 -49.52 28.06 46.48
N VAL A 87 -49.67 26.74 46.36
CA VAL A 87 -49.08 25.77 47.29
C VAL A 87 -47.93 25.06 46.61
N ALA A 88 -46.72 25.29 47.13
CA ALA A 88 -45.50 24.64 46.68
C ALA A 88 -45.19 23.42 47.55
N THR A 89 -44.98 22.27 46.93
CA THR A 89 -44.54 21.04 47.60
C THR A 89 -43.12 20.69 47.17
N VAL A 90 -42.20 20.69 48.12
CA VAL A 90 -40.81 20.30 47.93
C VAL A 90 -40.67 18.82 48.23
N THR A 91 -40.16 18.07 47.28
CA THR A 91 -39.95 16.61 47.36
C THR A 91 -38.45 16.33 47.35
N ILE A 92 -37.91 15.83 48.46
CA ILE A 92 -36.50 15.49 48.63
C ILE A 92 -36.28 14.01 48.31
N LYS A 93 -35.25 13.73 47.52
CA LYS A 93 -34.84 12.39 47.12
C LYS A 93 -33.58 11.99 47.88
N TYR A 94 -33.55 10.74 48.34
CA TYR A 94 -32.39 10.16 49.00
C TYR A 94 -31.93 8.90 48.27
N THR A 95 -30.70 8.48 48.55
CA THR A 95 -30.15 7.19 48.12
C THR A 95 -31.08 6.04 48.56
N GLY A 96 -31.32 5.08 47.65
CA GLY A 96 -32.20 3.93 47.92
C GLY A 96 -33.69 4.20 47.72
N GLY A 97 -34.07 5.32 47.08
CA GLY A 97 -35.44 5.60 46.66
C GLY A 97 -36.36 6.15 47.75
N ARG A 98 -35.84 6.40 48.96
CA ARG A 98 -36.60 7.09 50.01
C ARG A 98 -36.91 8.52 49.59
N VAL A 99 -38.14 8.97 49.87
CA VAL A 99 -38.64 10.32 49.58
C VAL A 99 -39.19 10.96 50.84
N SER A 100 -38.99 12.27 51.00
CA SER A 100 -39.65 13.09 52.02
C SER A 100 -40.21 14.35 51.38
N ALA A 101 -41.29 14.91 51.93
CA ALA A 101 -41.91 16.10 51.37
C ALA A 101 -42.26 17.12 52.46
N ALA A 102 -42.18 18.40 52.10
CA ALA A 102 -42.69 19.51 52.89
C ALA A 102 -43.32 20.55 51.97
N ALA A 103 -44.33 21.26 52.45
CA ALA A 103 -45.06 22.23 51.64
C ALA A 103 -45.08 23.61 52.29
N PHE A 104 -45.20 24.63 51.45
CA PHE A 104 -45.46 26.01 51.86
C PHE A 104 -46.40 26.70 50.89
N ALA A 105 -47.08 27.74 51.35
CA ALA A 105 -47.97 28.55 50.53
C ALA A 105 -47.44 29.98 50.41
N PHE A 106 -47.56 30.54 49.21
CA PHE A 106 -47.22 31.93 48.91
C PHE A 106 -48.29 32.54 48.00
N THR A 107 -48.24 33.86 47.80
CA THR A 107 -49.24 34.58 46.99
C THR A 107 -48.63 35.11 45.70
N VAL A 108 -49.34 34.96 44.59
CA VAL A 108 -49.04 35.61 43.31
C VAL A 108 -49.98 36.80 43.14
N ARG A 109 -49.41 38.00 43.06
CA ARG A 109 -50.14 39.25 42.89
C ARG A 109 -50.55 39.42 41.43
N TYR A 110 -51.79 39.83 41.23
CA TYR A 110 -52.33 40.17 39.92
C TYR A 110 -51.58 41.36 39.32
N ASN A 111 -51.12 41.23 38.08
CA ASN A 111 -50.53 42.32 37.32
C ASN A 111 -51.40 42.62 36.09
N PRO A 112 -52.10 43.77 36.04
CA PRO A 112 -52.98 44.11 34.93
C PRO A 112 -52.24 44.36 33.60
N THR A 113 -50.92 44.57 33.65
CA THR A 113 -50.08 44.78 32.47
C THR A 113 -49.46 43.49 31.93
N TYR A 114 -49.67 42.36 32.62
CA TYR A 114 -49.19 41.05 32.18
C TYR A 114 -50.02 40.54 31.00
N ASP A 115 -49.39 40.53 29.82
CA ASP A 115 -50.00 40.09 28.58
C ASP A 115 -50.03 38.54 28.53
N ARG A 116 -51.22 37.95 28.65
CA ARG A 116 -51.44 36.48 28.66
C ARG A 116 -51.24 35.80 27.30
N LYS A 117 -50.55 36.44 26.35
CA LYS A 117 -50.60 36.07 24.93
C LYS A 117 -50.01 34.70 24.61
N ILE A 118 -49.23 34.10 25.51
CA ILE A 118 -48.84 32.70 25.39
C ILE A 118 -48.93 32.07 26.79
N PRO A 119 -49.91 31.18 27.05
CA PRO A 119 -49.88 30.35 28.25
C PRO A 119 -48.66 29.46 28.09
N ALA A 120 -47.61 29.74 28.82
CA ALA A 120 -46.54 28.79 28.88
C ALA A 120 -47.13 27.56 29.63
N GLY A 121 -46.79 26.37 29.15
CA GLY A 121 -47.22 25.09 29.71
C GLY A 121 -46.02 24.37 30.32
N PRO A 122 -46.19 23.14 30.84
CA PRO A 122 -45.07 22.26 31.25
C PRO A 122 -43.99 22.13 30.16
N TYR A 123 -44.40 22.37 28.91
CA TYR A 123 -43.58 22.29 27.70
C TYR A 123 -42.36 23.21 27.69
N ILE A 124 -42.34 24.40 28.31
CA ILE A 124 -41.15 25.27 28.20
C ILE A 124 -39.92 24.63 28.82
N THR A 125 -40.04 24.10 30.04
CA THR A 125 -38.93 23.46 30.73
C THR A 125 -38.51 22.15 30.06
N GLU A 126 -39.46 21.37 29.56
CA GLU A 126 -39.17 20.16 28.79
C GLU A 126 -38.50 20.47 27.45
N LEU A 127 -38.94 21.52 26.74
CA LEU A 127 -38.34 21.98 25.49
C LEU A 127 -36.93 22.55 25.71
N GLU A 128 -36.70 23.28 26.81
CA GLU A 128 -35.36 23.74 27.20
C GLU A 128 -34.42 22.56 27.48
N LYS A 129 -34.88 21.53 28.21
CA LYS A 129 -34.12 20.30 28.44
C LYS A 129 -33.80 19.56 27.13
N ILE A 130 -34.77 19.43 26.24
CA ILE A 130 -34.59 18.81 24.92
C ILE A 130 -33.56 19.61 24.09
N LYS A 131 -33.63 20.94 24.12
CA LYS A 131 -32.66 21.81 23.43
C LYS A 131 -31.24 21.61 23.95
N GLU A 132 -31.07 21.59 25.27
CA GLU A 132 -29.76 21.41 25.91
C GLU A 132 -29.17 20.02 25.62
N GLN A 133 -30.01 18.98 25.66
CA GLN A 133 -29.63 17.62 25.26
C GLN A 133 -29.22 17.56 23.78
N ALA A 134 -29.99 18.20 22.89
CA ALA A 134 -29.68 18.23 21.46
C ALA A 134 -28.35 18.94 21.19
N GLN A 135 -28.05 20.06 21.87
CA GLN A 135 -26.75 20.73 21.75
C GLN A 135 -25.60 19.84 22.22
N THR A 136 -25.78 19.14 23.34
CA THR A 136 -24.78 18.17 23.84
C THR A 136 -24.51 17.06 22.82
N TYR A 137 -25.57 16.53 22.18
CA TYR A 137 -25.41 15.51 21.13
C TYR A 137 -24.72 16.04 19.87
N VAL A 138 -24.99 17.29 19.47
CA VAL A 138 -24.31 17.92 18.33
C VAL A 138 -22.81 18.05 18.62
N GLU A 139 -22.44 18.55 19.80
CA GLU A 139 -21.03 18.67 20.20
C GLU A 139 -20.33 17.30 20.24
N TYR A 140 -20.98 16.29 20.81
CA TYR A 140 -20.46 14.92 20.85
C TYR A 140 -20.26 14.33 19.44
N LEU A 141 -21.25 14.48 18.56
CA LEU A 141 -21.16 13.98 17.18
C LEU A 141 -20.10 14.74 16.37
N SER A 142 -19.96 16.05 16.56
CA SER A 142 -18.90 16.85 15.94
C SER A 142 -17.50 16.38 16.38
N ALA A 143 -17.31 16.15 17.68
CA ALA A 143 -16.05 15.62 18.20
C ALA A 143 -15.73 14.21 17.65
N LEU A 144 -16.75 13.34 17.53
CA LEU A 144 -16.59 12.01 16.94
C LEU A 144 -16.24 12.10 15.45
N ILE A 145 -16.84 13.02 14.70
CA ILE A 145 -16.50 13.28 13.29
C ILE A 145 -15.04 13.73 13.18
N GLU A 146 -14.58 14.68 14.00
CA GLU A 146 -13.18 15.13 14.01
C GLU A 146 -12.19 14.00 14.33
N GLN A 147 -12.56 13.07 15.22
CA GLN A 147 -11.73 11.91 15.54
C GLN A 147 -11.69 10.87 14.41
N LEU A 148 -12.77 10.70 13.65
CA LEU A 148 -12.86 9.70 12.58
C LEU A 148 -12.38 10.22 11.21
N GLN A 149 -12.36 11.53 11.00
CA GLN A 149 -11.92 12.15 9.75
C GLN A 149 -10.46 11.81 9.34
N PRO A 150 -9.49 11.68 10.27
CA PRO A 150 -8.14 11.21 9.95
C PRO A 150 -8.10 9.74 9.49
N ASP A 151 -8.94 8.87 10.05
CA ASP A 151 -8.96 7.43 9.74
C ASP A 151 -9.61 7.12 8.38
N ILE A 152 -10.52 8.01 7.94
CA ILE A 152 -11.18 7.93 6.62
C ILE A 152 -10.41 8.76 5.56
N GLY A 153 -9.48 9.61 6.02
CA GLY A 153 -8.70 10.57 5.23
C GLY A 153 -7.49 10.01 4.49
N SER A 154 -7.23 8.70 4.53
CA SER A 154 -6.45 8.09 3.45
C SER A 154 -7.35 8.06 2.21
N THR A 155 -7.21 9.07 1.34
CA THR A 155 -7.90 9.18 0.06
C THR A 155 -8.02 7.79 -0.58
N ALA A 156 -9.25 7.33 -0.86
CA ALA A 156 -9.46 6.05 -1.51
C ALA A 156 -8.59 5.99 -2.77
N LEU A 157 -7.83 4.90 -2.94
CA LEU A 157 -6.97 4.70 -4.10
C LEU A 157 -7.79 4.92 -5.37
N THR A 158 -7.48 5.98 -6.11
CA THR A 158 -8.13 6.26 -7.39
C THR A 158 -7.43 5.46 -8.49
N LYS A 159 -8.05 5.36 -9.67
CA LYS A 159 -7.40 4.74 -10.84
C LYS A 159 -6.06 5.43 -11.20
N ALA A 160 -5.90 6.72 -10.86
CA ALA A 160 -4.66 7.46 -11.05
C ALA A 160 -3.56 7.08 -10.03
N ASP A 161 -3.94 6.44 -8.92
CA ASP A 161 -3.03 5.91 -7.90
C ASP A 161 -2.57 4.48 -8.21
N LEU A 162 -3.14 3.85 -9.24
CA LEU A 162 -2.80 2.51 -9.74
C LEU A 162 -1.99 2.57 -11.05
N ILE A 163 -1.05 3.52 -11.16
CA ILE A 163 -0.16 3.58 -12.33
C ILE A 163 0.81 2.40 -12.29
N ASN A 164 0.74 1.54 -13.30
CA ASN A 164 1.68 0.44 -13.51
C ASN A 164 3.02 0.98 -14.04
N GLY A 165 3.87 1.53 -13.17
CA GLY A 165 5.17 2.06 -13.57
C GLY A 165 6.13 2.32 -12.39
N TYR A 166 7.43 2.18 -12.65
CA TYR A 166 8.52 2.23 -11.65
C TYR A 166 9.18 3.62 -11.52
N THR A 167 8.58 4.68 -12.08
CA THR A 167 9.21 6.00 -12.23
C THR A 167 8.95 6.98 -11.09
N GLN A 168 8.17 6.60 -10.07
CA GLN A 168 7.81 7.49 -8.96
C GLN A 168 8.82 7.46 -7.82
N THR A 169 9.22 8.64 -7.36
CA THR A 169 10.24 8.87 -6.33
C THR A 169 9.71 9.56 -5.07
N VAL A 170 8.40 9.84 -5.01
CA VAL A 170 7.77 10.60 -3.91
C VAL A 170 7.09 9.64 -2.92
N ALA A 171 7.45 9.77 -1.63
CA ALA A 171 6.87 8.97 -0.55
C ALA A 171 5.42 9.37 -0.26
N GLY A 172 4.56 8.37 0.01
CA GLY A 172 3.23 8.58 0.59
C GLY A 172 2.07 8.83 -0.38
N ILE A 173 2.25 8.65 -1.70
CA ILE A 173 1.17 8.93 -2.68
C ILE A 173 0.43 7.65 -3.16
N LYS A 174 1.00 6.43 -3.12
CA LYS A 174 0.38 5.24 -3.77
C LYS A 174 0.53 3.92 -3.00
N ALA A 175 -0.38 2.97 -3.29
CA ALA A 175 -0.50 1.63 -2.69
C ALA A 175 0.71 0.70 -2.89
N PHE A 176 1.56 1.01 -3.87
CA PHE A 176 2.80 0.29 -4.07
C PHE A 176 3.90 1.13 -3.42
N ASP A 177 4.33 0.72 -2.23
CA ASP A 177 5.44 1.33 -1.51
C ASP A 177 6.62 1.51 -2.48
N ALA A 178 7.06 2.74 -2.68
CA ALA A 178 8.18 3.06 -3.55
C ALA A 178 9.43 2.23 -3.16
N ALA A 179 9.56 1.83 -1.89
CA ALA A 179 10.59 0.91 -1.43
C ALA A 179 10.41 -0.52 -1.97
N ALA A 180 9.19 -1.04 -2.03
CA ALA A 180 8.90 -2.35 -2.62
C ALA A 180 9.15 -2.37 -4.13
N ALA A 181 8.79 -1.28 -4.84
CA ALA A 181 9.06 -1.12 -6.27
C ALA A 181 10.57 -1.08 -6.58
N LYS A 182 11.32 -0.33 -5.78
CA LYS A 182 12.78 -0.25 -5.86
C LYS A 182 13.41 -1.62 -5.59
N THR A 183 12.98 -2.32 -4.55
CA THR A 183 13.48 -3.65 -4.19
C THR A 183 13.23 -4.66 -5.33
N LEU A 184 12.05 -4.64 -5.95
CA LEU A 184 11.73 -5.47 -7.11
C LEU A 184 12.59 -5.14 -8.33
N LYS A 185 12.80 -3.85 -8.61
CA LYS A 185 13.69 -3.43 -9.70
C LYS A 185 15.13 -3.88 -9.44
N GLU A 186 15.63 -3.73 -8.22
CA GLU A 186 16.96 -4.20 -7.82
C GLU A 186 17.08 -5.73 -7.92
N LEU A 187 16.03 -6.49 -7.56
CA LEU A 187 15.98 -7.94 -7.73
C LEU A 187 15.96 -8.38 -9.20
N VAL A 188 15.27 -7.63 -10.07
CA VAL A 188 15.19 -7.92 -11.51
C VAL A 188 16.49 -7.54 -12.22
N ASP A 189 17.00 -6.33 -11.97
CA ASP A 189 18.28 -5.85 -12.53
C ASP A 189 19.45 -6.69 -12.00
N GLY A 190 19.39 -7.15 -10.75
CA GLY A 190 20.41 -7.99 -10.13
C GLY A 190 20.48 -9.42 -10.66
N LYS A 191 19.46 -9.91 -11.38
CA LYS A 191 19.46 -11.27 -11.95
C LYS A 191 20.24 -11.38 -13.25
N ILE A 192 20.31 -10.34 -14.07
CA ILE A 192 21.11 -10.29 -15.28
C ILE A 192 21.63 -8.86 -15.46
N ASP A 193 22.84 -8.62 -14.97
CA ASP A 193 23.57 -7.39 -15.28
C ASP A 193 24.05 -7.48 -16.74
N ALA A 194 23.34 -6.82 -17.65
CA ALA A 194 23.67 -6.84 -19.08
C ALA A 194 25.06 -6.26 -19.37
N THR A 195 25.59 -5.41 -18.48
CA THR A 195 26.98 -4.89 -18.61
C THR A 195 28.01 -5.99 -18.37
N LYS A 196 27.61 -7.07 -17.68
CA LYS A 196 28.43 -8.27 -17.45
C LYS A 196 28.39 -9.28 -18.60
N ILE A 197 27.55 -9.07 -19.61
CA ILE A 197 27.53 -9.87 -20.84
C ILE A 197 28.55 -9.26 -21.81
N VAL A 198 29.79 -9.71 -21.73
CA VAL A 198 30.85 -9.28 -22.65
C VAL A 198 30.67 -9.90 -24.03
N ASN A 199 30.91 -9.11 -25.08
CA ASN A 199 30.86 -9.55 -26.48
C ASN A 199 32.21 -10.06 -27.02
N ASN A 200 33.22 -10.18 -26.15
CA ASN A 200 34.55 -10.66 -26.50
C ASN A 200 35.05 -11.68 -25.47
N LEU A 201 35.91 -12.59 -25.91
CA LEU A 201 36.47 -13.68 -25.09
C LEU A 201 37.65 -13.25 -24.21
N LEU A 202 37.98 -11.95 -24.21
CA LEU A 202 39.20 -11.39 -23.63
C LEU A 202 39.00 -10.82 -22.22
N SER A 203 37.79 -10.94 -21.66
CA SER A 203 37.51 -10.37 -20.34
C SER A 203 38.22 -11.14 -19.22
N THR A 204 39.08 -10.42 -18.49
CA THR A 204 39.82 -10.92 -17.32
C THR A 204 39.09 -10.67 -16.00
N ASP A 205 37.96 -9.95 -16.01
CA ASP A 205 37.15 -9.66 -14.84
C ASP A 205 36.24 -10.84 -14.50
N ALA A 206 36.54 -11.51 -13.37
CA ALA A 206 35.83 -12.69 -12.84
C ALA A 206 34.33 -12.48 -12.52
N SER A 207 33.83 -11.25 -12.60
CA SER A 207 32.42 -10.93 -12.39
C SER A 207 31.56 -11.01 -13.67
N MET A 208 32.17 -11.15 -14.85
CA MET A 208 31.46 -11.19 -16.15
C MET A 208 30.88 -12.59 -16.45
N VAL A 209 29.89 -12.73 -17.34
CA VAL A 209 29.24 -14.03 -17.63
C VAL A 209 30.16 -14.99 -18.39
N LEU A 210 30.94 -14.48 -19.34
CA LEU A 210 32.02 -15.19 -20.04
C LEU A 210 33.37 -14.99 -19.33
N SER A 211 33.36 -14.57 -18.06
CA SER A 211 34.57 -14.21 -17.35
C SER A 211 35.49 -15.38 -17.09
N ALA A 212 36.78 -15.02 -16.99
CA ALA A 212 37.92 -15.61 -16.27
C ALA A 212 38.09 -17.14 -16.29
N ALA A 213 37.05 -17.93 -16.03
CA ALA A 213 37.08 -19.38 -16.09
C ALA A 213 36.86 -19.92 -17.51
N LEU A 214 35.94 -19.37 -18.30
CA LEU A 214 35.54 -19.98 -19.59
C LEU A 214 36.17 -19.31 -20.80
N GLY A 215 36.29 -17.97 -20.81
CA GLY A 215 36.89 -17.22 -21.93
C GLY A 215 38.29 -17.73 -22.31
N PRO A 216 39.25 -17.75 -21.37
CA PRO A 216 40.60 -18.27 -21.63
C PRO A 216 40.62 -19.76 -22.02
N ILE A 217 39.74 -20.60 -21.46
CA ILE A 217 39.66 -22.04 -21.80
C ILE A 217 39.21 -22.23 -23.26
N ILE A 218 38.21 -21.44 -23.70
CA ILE A 218 37.71 -21.51 -25.08
C ILE A 218 38.77 -20.98 -26.05
N ASP A 219 39.44 -19.88 -25.72
CA ASP A 219 40.50 -19.29 -26.54
C ASP A 219 41.69 -20.25 -26.71
N GLN A 220 42.11 -20.90 -25.62
CA GLN A 220 43.15 -21.93 -25.67
C GLN A 220 42.73 -23.13 -26.53
N ARG A 221 41.50 -23.63 -26.36
CA ARG A 221 41.00 -24.77 -27.18
C ARG A 221 40.92 -24.42 -28.66
N LEU A 222 40.55 -23.19 -29.00
CA LEU A 222 40.52 -22.71 -30.38
C LEU A 222 41.94 -22.66 -30.96
N THR A 223 42.90 -22.17 -30.17
CA THR A 223 44.32 -22.12 -30.55
C THR A 223 44.87 -23.52 -30.78
N ASP A 224 44.66 -24.45 -29.83
CA ASP A 224 45.08 -25.85 -29.97
C ASP A 224 44.45 -26.53 -31.21
N LEU A 225 43.19 -26.22 -31.52
CA LEU A 225 42.51 -26.73 -32.71
C LEU A 225 43.11 -26.18 -34.01
N LEU A 226 43.42 -24.88 -34.05
CA LEU A 226 44.09 -24.26 -35.20
C LEU A 226 45.48 -24.83 -35.42
N GLU A 227 46.25 -25.03 -34.36
CA GLU A 227 47.56 -25.69 -34.44
C GLU A 227 47.44 -27.13 -34.95
N LYS A 228 46.50 -27.91 -34.43
CA LYS A 228 46.24 -29.28 -34.90
C LYS A 228 45.79 -29.31 -36.36
N TYR A 229 44.94 -28.38 -36.78
CA TYR A 229 44.51 -28.27 -38.18
C TYR A 229 45.69 -27.94 -39.11
N ASN A 230 46.53 -26.98 -38.72
CA ASN A 230 47.72 -26.61 -39.50
C ASN A 230 48.73 -27.75 -39.56
N ARG A 231 48.93 -28.47 -38.44
CA ARG A 231 49.73 -29.69 -38.42
C ARG A 231 49.12 -30.76 -39.30
N LEU A 232 47.82 -31.06 -39.23
CA LEU A 232 47.18 -32.03 -40.12
C LEU A 232 47.33 -31.67 -41.59
N ASN A 233 47.34 -30.39 -41.95
CA ASN A 233 47.57 -29.96 -43.33
C ASN A 233 49.03 -30.01 -43.75
N GLY A 234 49.99 -29.85 -42.83
CA GLY A 234 51.42 -30.03 -43.11
C GLY A 234 51.85 -31.51 -43.07
N ASP A 235 51.29 -32.26 -42.12
CA ASP A 235 51.41 -33.70 -41.89
C ASP A 235 50.46 -34.51 -42.78
N ALA A 236 49.67 -33.85 -43.64
CA ALA A 236 49.05 -34.45 -44.81
C ALA A 236 50.18 -34.88 -45.73
N LEU A 237 50.80 -35.97 -45.29
CA LEU A 237 51.81 -36.76 -45.92
C LEU A 237 51.22 -37.09 -47.28
N ILE A 238 51.74 -36.44 -48.31
CA ILE A 238 51.83 -37.08 -49.61
C ILE A 238 52.53 -38.39 -49.28
N ILE A 239 51.76 -39.47 -49.14
CA ILE A 239 52.33 -40.77 -48.88
C ILE A 239 53.01 -41.17 -50.18
N ALA A 240 54.24 -40.68 -50.35
CA ALA A 240 55.26 -41.35 -51.12
C ALA A 240 55.60 -42.62 -50.31
N TYR A 241 54.67 -43.58 -50.28
CA TYR A 241 55.12 -44.96 -50.25
C TYR A 241 56.10 -45.06 -51.43
N PRO A 242 57.29 -45.64 -51.28
CA PRO A 242 57.91 -46.26 -52.45
C PRO A 242 56.86 -47.25 -52.92
N ILE A 243 56.08 -46.88 -53.93
CA ILE A 243 55.27 -47.84 -54.62
C ILE A 243 56.32 -48.69 -55.32
N ASP A 244 56.66 -49.83 -54.73
CA ASP A 244 57.37 -50.90 -55.42
C ASP A 244 56.42 -51.41 -56.49
N ILE A 245 56.30 -50.67 -57.59
CA ILE A 245 55.66 -51.19 -58.79
C ILE A 245 56.67 -52.16 -59.37
N ASN A 246 56.58 -53.42 -58.96
CA ASN A 246 57.32 -54.50 -59.58
C ASN A 246 56.77 -54.71 -61.00
N MET A 247 57.24 -53.88 -61.93
CA MET A 247 56.92 -54.00 -63.35
C MET A 247 58.07 -54.77 -63.98
N ASP A 248 57.76 -55.87 -64.67
CA ASP A 248 58.69 -56.53 -65.57
C ASP A 248 59.11 -55.52 -66.66
N THR A 249 60.16 -54.74 -66.39
CA THR A 249 60.71 -53.80 -67.36
C THR A 249 61.40 -54.61 -68.44
N ALA A 250 60.89 -54.53 -69.68
CA ALA A 250 61.59 -55.06 -70.83
C ALA A 250 63.03 -54.47 -70.90
N PRO A 251 64.04 -55.22 -71.37
CA PRO A 251 65.42 -54.76 -71.40
C PRO A 251 65.56 -53.41 -72.13
N GLY A 252 66.05 -52.38 -71.42
CA GLY A 252 66.27 -51.03 -71.97
C GLY A 252 65.26 -49.95 -71.57
N LEU A 253 64.22 -50.29 -70.79
CA LEU A 253 63.31 -49.31 -70.20
C LEU A 253 63.79 -48.85 -68.82
N SER A 254 63.94 -47.55 -68.62
CA SER A 254 64.10 -46.95 -67.29
C SER A 254 62.79 -46.30 -66.87
N GLN A 255 62.15 -46.81 -65.81
CA GLN A 255 61.06 -46.10 -65.15
C GLN A 255 61.67 -44.93 -64.39
N ASN A 256 61.28 -43.71 -64.77
CA ASN A 256 62.03 -42.54 -64.32
C ASN A 256 61.28 -41.64 -63.33
N MET A 257 59.93 -41.62 -63.30
CA MET A 257 59.20 -40.82 -62.28
C MET A 257 57.77 -41.32 -61.99
N ILE A 258 57.44 -41.45 -60.71
CA ILE A 258 56.07 -41.56 -60.17
C ILE A 258 55.89 -40.41 -59.17
N TYR A 259 54.88 -39.55 -59.36
CA TYR A 259 54.67 -38.40 -58.47
C TYR A 259 53.22 -37.90 -58.48
N PHE A 260 52.86 -37.17 -57.42
CA PHE A 260 51.61 -36.42 -57.34
C PHE A 260 51.89 -34.94 -57.56
N TYR A 261 51.13 -34.29 -58.45
CA TYR A 261 51.24 -32.85 -58.70
C TYR A 261 49.88 -32.28 -59.12
N GLN A 262 49.49 -31.12 -58.54
CA GLN A 262 48.24 -30.42 -58.88
C GLN A 262 47.02 -31.35 -59.00
N ASN A 263 46.77 -32.16 -57.96
CA ASN A 263 45.66 -33.14 -57.89
C ASN A 263 45.67 -34.26 -58.94
N HIS A 264 46.80 -34.50 -59.61
CA HIS A 264 46.96 -35.61 -60.55
C HIS A 264 48.06 -36.58 -60.08
N PHE A 265 47.84 -37.88 -60.34
CA PHE A 265 48.84 -38.94 -60.18
C PHE A 265 49.51 -39.19 -61.53
N TYR A 266 50.85 -39.13 -61.59
CA TYR A 266 51.62 -39.29 -62.81
C TYR A 266 52.47 -40.56 -62.79
N ILE A 267 52.53 -41.25 -63.92
CA ILE A 267 53.43 -42.38 -64.18
C ILE A 267 54.19 -42.10 -65.48
N GLY A 268 55.53 -42.08 -65.43
CA GLY A 268 56.37 -41.78 -66.60
C GLY A 268 57.43 -42.83 -66.89
N TYR A 269 57.56 -43.16 -68.17
CA TYR A 269 58.61 -44.04 -68.71
C TYR A 269 59.44 -43.28 -69.72
N SER A 270 60.75 -43.54 -69.76
CA SER A 270 61.57 -43.12 -70.88
C SER A 270 62.65 -44.12 -71.24
N MET A 271 63.08 -44.08 -72.49
CA MET A 271 64.14 -44.90 -73.03
C MET A 271 64.98 -44.06 -74.00
N THR A 272 66.26 -44.40 -74.13
CA THR A 272 67.12 -43.81 -75.16
C THR A 272 67.42 -44.86 -76.21
N VAL A 273 66.99 -44.61 -77.45
CA VAL A 273 67.26 -45.50 -78.60
C VAL A 273 68.08 -44.71 -79.60
N SER A 274 69.28 -45.20 -79.93
CA SER A 274 70.19 -44.58 -80.89
C SER A 274 70.43 -43.07 -80.64
N GLY A 275 70.60 -42.68 -79.38
CA GLY A 275 70.87 -41.29 -78.96
C GLY A 275 69.64 -40.37 -78.91
N LYS A 276 68.43 -40.87 -79.22
CA LYS A 276 67.18 -40.11 -79.08
C LYS A 276 66.39 -40.57 -77.87
N LEU A 277 65.88 -39.61 -77.09
CA LEU A 277 65.00 -39.86 -75.95
C LEU A 277 63.57 -40.11 -76.44
N TYR A 278 62.97 -41.20 -76.00
CA TYR A 278 61.55 -41.48 -76.14
C TYR A 278 60.94 -41.61 -74.77
N GLY A 279 59.70 -41.19 -74.61
CA GLY A 279 59.01 -41.28 -73.34
C GLY A 279 57.51 -41.25 -73.48
N ALA A 280 56.87 -41.79 -72.46
CA ALA A 280 55.42 -41.86 -72.35
C ALA A 280 55.05 -41.51 -70.91
N GLN A 281 53.98 -40.75 -70.75
CA GLN A 281 53.41 -40.42 -69.45
C GLN A 281 51.92 -40.71 -69.44
N LEU A 282 51.48 -41.21 -68.30
CA LEU A 282 50.08 -41.39 -67.93
C LEU A 282 49.80 -40.46 -66.76
N ARG A 283 48.65 -39.80 -66.77
CA ARG A 283 48.13 -39.11 -65.59
C ARG A 283 46.70 -39.50 -65.31
N PHE A 284 46.35 -39.43 -64.04
CA PHE A 284 44.99 -39.62 -63.56
C PHE A 284 44.60 -38.43 -62.70
N GLY A 285 43.34 -38.00 -62.78
CA GLY A 285 42.76 -37.05 -61.82
C GLY A 285 42.56 -37.67 -60.44
N HIS A 286 41.95 -36.90 -59.53
CA HIS A 286 41.63 -37.34 -58.18
C HIS A 286 40.83 -38.66 -58.19
N TRP A 287 41.17 -39.59 -57.30
CA TRP A 287 40.63 -40.97 -57.26
C TRP A 287 40.88 -41.83 -58.51
N LEU A 288 41.99 -41.59 -59.24
CA LEU A 288 42.38 -42.33 -60.45
C LEU A 288 41.39 -42.19 -61.62
N THR A 289 40.62 -41.11 -61.65
CA THR A 289 39.61 -40.85 -62.69
C THR A 289 40.22 -40.13 -63.90
N ARG A 290 39.59 -40.25 -65.09
CA ARG A 290 39.98 -39.54 -66.34
C ARG A 290 41.45 -39.78 -66.72
N PRO A 291 41.81 -41.01 -67.11
CA PRO A 291 43.16 -41.30 -67.55
C PRO A 291 43.49 -40.49 -68.81
N GLU A 292 44.67 -39.88 -68.81
CA GLU A 292 45.19 -39.16 -69.96
C GLU A 292 46.63 -39.60 -70.20
N TYR A 293 47.05 -39.55 -71.46
CA TYR A 293 48.39 -39.91 -71.87
C TYR A 293 49.02 -38.81 -72.70
N ARG A 294 50.36 -38.80 -72.70
CA ARG A 294 51.17 -38.06 -73.66
C ARG A 294 52.47 -38.80 -73.91
N TYR A 295 53.14 -38.49 -75.01
CA TYR A 295 54.42 -39.10 -75.34
C TYR A 295 55.37 -38.06 -75.95
N ASN A 296 56.66 -38.39 -76.00
CA ASN A 296 57.65 -37.60 -76.71
C ASN A 296 58.50 -38.50 -77.63
N GLN A 297 58.87 -37.93 -78.77
CA GLN A 297 59.92 -38.44 -79.65
C GLN A 297 60.98 -37.34 -79.76
N GLY A 298 62.07 -37.46 -79.02
CA GLY A 298 63.05 -36.39 -78.80
C GLY A 298 62.74 -35.55 -77.56
N ALA A 299 63.01 -34.24 -77.60
CA ALA A 299 62.93 -33.36 -76.43
C ALA A 299 61.53 -32.74 -76.16
N LEU A 300 60.55 -32.95 -77.05
CA LEU A 300 59.24 -32.28 -76.99
C LEU A 300 58.11 -33.29 -76.69
N TRP A 301 57.30 -32.98 -75.69
CA TRP A 301 56.10 -33.75 -75.33
C TRP A 301 54.90 -33.30 -76.15
N THR A 302 54.03 -34.25 -76.50
CA THR A 302 52.69 -33.95 -77.02
C THR A 302 51.80 -33.36 -75.91
N ASP A 303 50.71 -32.72 -76.32
CA ASP A 303 49.62 -32.40 -75.42
C ASP A 303 49.02 -33.67 -74.80
N TRP A 304 48.33 -33.48 -73.68
CA TRP A 304 47.59 -34.56 -73.01
C TRP A 304 46.35 -34.92 -73.82
N ALA A 305 46.21 -36.21 -74.10
CA ALA A 305 45.02 -36.79 -74.72
C ALA A 305 44.33 -37.72 -73.73
N ALA A 306 42.99 -37.76 -73.75
CA ALA A 306 42.23 -38.74 -72.99
C ALA A 306 42.52 -40.16 -73.52
N LEU A 307 42.67 -41.11 -72.59
CA LEU A 307 42.71 -42.55 -72.88
C LEU A 307 41.31 -43.11 -73.13
#